data_AF-A0A838G3Z7-F1
#
_entry.id   AF-A0A838G3Z7-F1
#
_cell.length_a   1.000
_cell.length_b   1.000
_cell.length_c   1.000
_cell.angle_alpha   90.00
_cell.angle_beta   90.00
_cell.angle_gamma   90.00
#
_symmetry.space_group_name_H-M   'P 1'
#
loop_
_entity.id
_entity.type
_entity.pdbx_description
1 polymer ?
#
loop_
_entity_poly.entity_id
_entity_poly.type
_entity_poly.pdbx_seq_one_letter_code
_entity_poly.pdbx_strand_id
1 'polypeptide(L)'
;MTEDERRPGASVAVGVALVVLLGLVALWAQPNEADAELSARTNCQLAVRDRQLEPNATDFSLVGSDVRESPSGFIVTGTVDVKDVLGVRRTLRYRCAADDSGVVLDVTVLPVTVPPLLS
;
A
#
# COMPACT_ATOMS: atom_id res chain seq x y z
N MET A 1 -57.53 -22.04 28.64
CA MET A 1 -57.47 -22.75 27.34
C MET A 1 -56.38 -22.04 26.55
N THR A 2 -55.17 -22.62 26.52
CA THR A 2 -53.97 -22.02 25.94
C THR A 2 -53.88 -22.43 24.48
N GLU A 3 -54.18 -21.51 23.57
CA GLU A 3 -54.03 -21.76 22.14
C GLU A 3 -52.56 -21.66 21.72
N ASP A 4 -52.16 -22.73 21.04
CA ASP A 4 -50.85 -23.10 20.54
C ASP A 4 -50.46 -22.15 19.38
N GLU A 5 -49.66 -21.13 19.66
CA GLU A 5 -49.12 -20.24 18.61
C GLU A 5 -47.88 -20.88 17.97
N ARG A 6 -48.07 -22.03 17.29
CA ARG A 6 -47.10 -22.56 16.33
C ARG A 6 -47.04 -21.60 15.14
N ARG A 7 -46.16 -20.59 15.21
CA ARG A 7 -45.75 -19.78 14.04
C ARG A 7 -44.66 -20.52 13.27
N PRO A 8 -44.96 -21.18 12.12
CA PRO A 8 -43.93 -21.82 11.29
C PRO A 8 -42.97 -20.81 10.61
N GLY A 9 -43.17 -19.50 10.80
CA GLY A 9 -42.34 -18.45 10.19
C GLY A 9 -41.12 -18.00 11.00
N ALA A 10 -41.03 -18.35 12.29
CA ALA A 10 -39.94 -17.86 13.14
C ALA A 10 -38.58 -18.48 12.76
N SER A 11 -38.55 -19.79 12.47
CA SER A 11 -37.32 -20.49 12.11
C SER A 11 -36.77 -20.07 10.74
N VAL A 12 -37.64 -19.72 9.79
CA VAL A 12 -37.23 -19.24 8.46
C VAL A 12 -36.67 -17.83 8.55
N ALA A 13 -37.31 -16.94 9.33
CA ALA A 13 -36.85 -15.57 9.53
C ALA A 13 -35.46 -15.51 10.20
N VAL A 14 -35.21 -16.37 11.20
CA VAL A 14 -33.90 -16.47 11.85
C VAL A 14 -32.83 -16.98 10.88
N GLY A 15 -33.15 -17.97 10.03
CA GLY A 15 -32.22 -18.48 9.02
C GLY A 15 -31.83 -17.44 7.98
N VAL A 16 -32.80 -16.68 7.46
CA VAL A 16 -32.54 -15.62 6.47
C VAL A 16 -31.74 -14.48 7.08
N ALA A 17 -32.06 -14.06 8.31
CA ALA A 17 -31.30 -13.01 9.00
C ALA A 17 -29.84 -13.41 9.23
N LEU A 18 -29.57 -14.67 9.58
CA LEU A 18 -28.21 -15.17 9.77
C LEU A 18 -27.41 -15.19 8.46
N VAL A 19 -28.03 -15.60 7.35
CA VAL A 19 -27.39 -15.61 6.02
C VAL A 19 -27.08 -14.20 5.53
N VAL A 20 -27.98 -13.23 5.78
CA VAL A 20 -27.75 -11.82 5.44
C VAL A 20 -26.62 -11.22 6.29
N LEU A 21 -26.59 -11.51 7.59
CA LEU A 21 -25.50 -11.06 8.48
C LEU A 21 -24.15 -11.65 8.07
N LEU A 22 -24.08 -12.94 7.74
CA LEU A 22 -22.86 -13.58 7.26
C LEU A 22 -22.43 -13.02 5.90
N GLY A 23 -23.37 -12.74 5.00
CA GLY A 23 -23.08 -12.09 3.71
C GLY A 23 -22.54 -10.67 3.87
N LEU A 24 -23.09 -9.89 4.81
CA LEU A 24 -22.59 -8.55 5.14
C LEU A 24 -21.19 -8.62 5.73
N VAL A 25 -20.92 -9.52 6.69
CA VAL A 25 -19.58 -9.71 7.26
C VAL A 25 -18.57 -10.13 6.19
N ALA A 26 -18.97 -10.96 5.22
CA ALA A 26 -18.11 -11.32 4.09
C ALA A 26 -17.82 -10.13 3.15
N LEU A 27 -18.75 -9.18 3.01
CA LEU A 27 -18.53 -7.94 2.24
C LEU A 27 -17.52 -6.99 2.92
N TRP A 28 -17.48 -6.96 4.25
CA TRP A 28 -16.53 -6.12 5.01
C TRP A 28 -15.16 -6.78 5.21
N ALA A 29 -15.05 -8.09 4.98
CA ALA A 29 -13.80 -8.84 5.10
C ALA A 29 -12.97 -8.86 3.81
N GLN A 30 -13.42 -8.18 2.74
CA GLN A 30 -12.57 -8.03 1.57
C GLN A 30 -11.37 -7.13 1.95
N PRO A 31 -10.13 -7.60 1.75
CA PRO A 31 -8.98 -6.72 1.83
C PRO A 31 -9.21 -5.61 0.82
N ASN A 32 -9.37 -4.39 1.30
CA ASN A 32 -9.54 -3.24 0.45
C ASN A 32 -8.23 -3.10 -0.33
N GLU A 33 -8.25 -3.35 -1.64
CA GLU A 33 -7.06 -3.22 -2.50
C GLU A 33 -6.42 -1.82 -2.34
N ALA A 34 -7.25 -0.81 -2.09
CA ALA A 34 -6.82 0.55 -1.76
C ALA A 34 -5.96 0.63 -0.49
N ASP A 35 -6.26 -0.17 0.55
CA ASP A 35 -5.48 -0.19 1.79
C ASP A 35 -4.15 -0.92 1.59
N ALA A 36 -4.12 -1.96 0.77
CA ALA A 36 -2.90 -2.69 0.41
C ALA A 36 -1.96 -1.84 -0.46
N GLU A 37 -2.51 -1.13 -1.46
CA GLU A 37 -1.76 -0.17 -2.28
C GLU A 37 -1.17 0.96 -1.42
N LEU A 38 -1.96 1.52 -0.51
CA LEU A 38 -1.50 2.61 0.36
C LEU A 38 -0.41 2.13 1.33
N SER A 39 -0.58 0.93 1.90
CA SER A 39 0.43 0.28 2.75
C SER A 39 1.73 0.03 1.99
N ALA A 40 1.66 -0.57 0.79
CA ALA A 40 2.81 -0.79 -0.06
C ALA A 40 3.54 0.52 -0.37
N ARG A 41 2.80 1.57 -0.74
CA ARG A 41 3.36 2.89 -1.02
C ARG A 41 4.09 3.46 0.20
N THR A 42 3.44 3.49 1.36
CA THR A 42 4.02 4.06 2.59
C THR A 42 5.25 3.27 3.05
N ASN A 43 5.19 1.94 3.05
CA ASN A 43 6.30 1.10 3.47
C ASN A 43 7.49 1.23 2.51
N CYS A 44 7.24 1.31 1.20
CA CYS A 44 8.27 1.57 0.21
C CYS A 44 8.94 2.94 0.42
N GLN A 45 8.17 3.98 0.73
CA GLN A 45 8.72 5.31 1.01
C GLN A 45 9.62 5.31 2.25
N LEU A 46 9.18 4.65 3.32
CA LEU A 46 9.96 4.49 4.54
C LEU A 46 11.26 3.72 4.26
N ALA A 47 11.19 2.60 3.54
CA ALA A 47 12.37 1.80 3.22
C ALA A 47 13.39 2.54 2.32
N VAL A 48 12.92 3.35 1.37
CA VAL A 48 13.79 4.22 0.54
C VAL A 48 14.45 5.29 1.39
N ARG A 49 13.67 5.93 2.28
CA ARG A 49 14.17 6.94 3.21
C ARG A 49 15.25 6.33 4.12
N ASP A 50 14.98 5.18 4.73
CA ASP A 50 15.89 4.53 5.67
C ASP A 50 17.18 4.09 4.96
N ARG A 51 17.10 3.55 3.72
CA ARG A 51 18.28 3.24 2.91
C ARG A 51 19.12 4.46 2.50
N GLN A 52 18.53 5.66 2.40
CA GLN A 52 19.25 6.88 2.00
C GLN A 52 19.74 7.72 3.19
N LEU A 53 19.08 7.60 4.34
CA LEU A 53 19.50 8.28 5.57
C LEU A 53 20.79 7.71 6.14
N GLU A 54 21.22 6.52 5.74
CA GLU A 54 22.56 6.02 6.05
C GLU A 54 23.57 6.49 4.98
N PRO A 55 24.55 7.38 5.24
CA PRO A 55 24.81 8.27 6.39
C PRO A 55 24.93 9.77 6.03
N ASN A 56 24.58 10.22 4.82
CA ASN A 56 24.92 11.56 4.31
C ASN A 56 23.73 12.44 3.89
N ALA A 57 22.49 11.95 3.95
CA ALA A 57 21.32 12.73 3.60
C ALA A 57 20.87 13.61 4.79
N THR A 58 20.74 14.91 4.57
CA THR A 58 20.19 15.87 5.55
C THR A 58 18.73 16.22 5.30
N ASP A 59 18.26 16.03 4.08
CA ASP A 59 16.88 16.30 3.67
C ASP A 59 16.44 15.25 2.65
N PHE A 60 15.18 14.83 2.76
CA PHE A 60 14.56 13.81 1.93
C PHE A 60 13.15 14.27 1.56
N SER A 61 12.92 14.50 0.27
CA SER A 61 11.63 14.94 -0.25
C SER A 61 11.13 13.98 -1.33
N LEU A 62 9.89 13.52 -1.19
CA LEU A 62 9.22 12.72 -2.21
C LEU A 62 8.61 13.64 -3.27
N VAL A 63 9.04 13.47 -4.52
CA VAL A 63 8.57 14.28 -5.65
C VAL A 63 7.34 13.65 -6.30
N GLY A 64 7.30 12.31 -6.35
CA GLY A 64 6.18 11.57 -6.93
C GLY A 64 6.37 10.07 -6.81
N SER A 65 5.27 9.32 -6.87
CA SER A 65 5.27 7.86 -6.87
C SER A 65 4.05 7.33 -7.63
N ASP A 66 4.29 6.37 -8.50
CA ASP A 66 3.32 5.55 -9.23
C ASP A 66 3.29 4.17 -8.58
N VAL A 67 2.10 3.62 -8.35
CA VAL A 67 1.94 2.24 -7.87
C VAL A 67 1.34 1.42 -8.99
N ARG A 68 1.95 0.26 -9.25
CA ARG A 68 1.48 -0.71 -10.23
C ARG A 68 1.27 -2.04 -9.56
N GLU A 69 0.11 -2.62 -9.78
CA GLU A 69 -0.16 -3.98 -9.36
C GLU A 69 0.63 -4.98 -10.21
N SER A 70 1.02 -6.09 -9.59
CA SER A 70 1.84 -7.15 -10.17
C SER A 70 1.35 -8.50 -9.63
N PRO A 71 1.59 -9.63 -10.32
CA PRO A 71 1.15 -10.95 -9.84
C PRO A 71 1.74 -11.37 -8.49
N SER A 72 2.76 -10.65 -8.02
CA SER A 72 3.46 -10.87 -6.74
C SER A 72 3.24 -9.76 -5.72
N GLY A 73 2.27 -8.87 -5.93
CA GLY A 73 1.98 -7.71 -5.07
C GLY A 73 2.05 -6.38 -5.81
N PHE A 74 2.73 -5.39 -5.23
CA PHE A 74 2.77 -4.02 -5.72
C PHE A 74 4.19 -3.60 -6.11
N ILE A 75 4.32 -2.90 -7.22
CA ILE A 75 5.55 -2.24 -7.66
C ILE A 75 5.34 -0.74 -7.52
N VAL A 76 6.08 -0.12 -6.59
CA VAL A 76 6.07 1.31 -6.37
C VAL A 76 7.30 1.91 -7.03
N THR A 77 7.09 2.77 -8.02
CA THR A 77 8.16 3.53 -8.67
C THR A 77 8.01 5.01 -8.40
N GLY A 78 9.08 5.68 -7.99
CA GLY A 78 8.99 7.11 -7.70
C GLY A 78 10.31 7.84 -7.82
N THR A 79 10.23 9.13 -7.55
CA THR A 79 11.38 10.04 -7.51
C THR A 79 11.48 10.70 -6.15
N VAL A 80 12.70 10.78 -5.65
CA VAL A 80 13.03 11.44 -4.39
C VAL A 80 14.14 12.44 -4.64
N ASP A 81 14.02 13.61 -4.04
CA ASP A 81 15.08 14.59 -3.95
C ASP A 81 15.78 14.42 -2.61
N VAL A 82 17.08 14.19 -2.66
CA VAL A 82 17.93 14.04 -1.48
C VAL A 82 18.90 15.20 -1.45
N LYS A 83 19.02 15.84 -0.30
CA LYS A 83 20.07 16.83 -0.04
C LYS A 83 21.13 16.20 0.83
N ASP A 84 22.38 16.23 0.42
CA ASP A 84 23.47 15.71 1.23
C ASP A 84 23.92 16.71 2.32
N VAL A 85 24.81 16.28 3.21
CA VAL A 85 25.46 17.11 4.25
C VAL A 85 26.25 18.30 3.68
N LEU A 86 26.67 18.23 2.43
CA LEU A 86 27.36 19.32 1.72
C LEU A 86 26.38 20.29 1.06
N GLY A 87 25.07 20.03 1.16
CA GLY A 87 24.00 20.83 0.59
C GLY A 87 23.72 20.55 -0.89
N VAL A 88 24.37 19.55 -1.48
CA VAL A 88 24.15 19.15 -2.87
C VAL A 88 22.82 18.41 -2.97
N ARG A 89 21.94 18.89 -3.84
CA ARG A 89 20.67 18.23 -4.15
C ARG A 89 20.85 17.24 -5.28
N ARG A 90 20.30 16.04 -5.11
CA ARG A 90 20.29 14.98 -6.13
C ARG A 90 18.89 14.40 -6.22
N THR A 91 18.40 14.28 -7.44
CA THR A 91 17.18 13.53 -7.72
C THR A 91 17.54 12.07 -7.97
N LEU A 92 16.89 11.17 -7.23
CA LEU A 92 17.04 9.73 -7.37
C LEU A 92 15.70 9.14 -7.81
N ARG A 93 15.76 8.10 -8.63
CA ARG A 93 14.61 7.24 -8.90
C ARG A 93 14.69 6.02 -8.00
N TYR A 94 13.57 5.61 -7.46
CA TYR A 94 13.48 4.35 -6.75
C TYR A 94 12.44 3.44 -7.39
N ARG A 95 12.70 2.14 -7.28
CA ARG A 95 11.76 1.07 -7.55
C ARG A 95 11.71 0.22 -6.29
N CYS A 96 10.52 0.01 -5.77
CA CYS A 96 10.28 -0.82 -4.62
C CYS A 96 9.24 -1.87 -4.99
N ALA A 97 9.48 -3.11 -4.57
CA ALA A 97 8.51 -4.19 -4.66
C ALA A 97 7.98 -4.48 -3.26
N ALA A 98 6.66 -4.54 -3.12
CA ALA A 98 5.98 -4.97 -1.91
C ALA A 98 5.04 -6.14 -2.24
N ASP A 99 4.78 -7.02 -1.28
CA ASP A 99 3.77 -8.07 -1.44
C ASP A 99 2.34 -7.55 -1.21
N ASP A 100 1.35 -8.42 -1.33
CA ASP A 100 -0.08 -8.09 -1.09
C ASP A 100 -0.37 -7.67 0.36
N SER A 101 0.56 -7.96 1.28
CA SER A 101 0.49 -7.53 2.69
C SER A 101 1.17 -6.16 2.91
N GLY A 102 1.74 -5.57 1.85
CA GLY A 102 2.49 -4.31 1.91
C GLY A 102 3.91 -4.46 2.45
N VAL A 103 4.41 -5.68 2.64
CA VAL A 103 5.79 -5.93 3.11
C VAL A 103 6.77 -5.67 1.97
N VAL A 104 7.77 -4.84 2.23
CA VAL A 104 8.80 -4.49 1.24
C VAL A 104 9.73 -5.68 1.01
N LEU A 105 9.73 -6.17 -0.23
CA LEU A 105 10.54 -7.30 -0.70
C LEU A 105 11.90 -6.82 -1.22
N ASP A 106 11.91 -5.73 -1.98
CA ASP A 106 13.13 -5.16 -2.55
C ASP A 106 13.00 -3.64 -2.72
N VAL A 107 14.14 -2.95 -2.58
CA VAL A 107 14.27 -1.52 -2.86
C VAL A 107 15.52 -1.30 -3.69
N THR A 108 15.34 -0.76 -4.88
CA THR A 108 16.42 -0.35 -5.77
C THR A 108 16.37 1.16 -5.94
N VAL A 109 17.47 1.85 -5.64
CA VAL A 109 17.61 3.30 -5.84
C VAL A 109 18.67 3.56 -6.92
N LEU A 110 18.30 4.34 -7.93
CA LEU A 110 19.11 4.64 -9.10
C LEU A 110 19.29 6.16 -9.20
N PRO A 111 20.52 6.66 -9.45
CA PRO A 111 20.72 8.07 -9.71
C PRO A 111 19.99 8.48 -11.00
N VAL A 112 19.33 9.65 -10.99
CA VAL A 112 18.85 10.24 -12.23
C VAL A 112 20.05 10.89 -12.91
N THR A 113 20.72 10.17 -13.80
CA THR A 113 21.62 10.79 -14.77
C THR A 113 20.77 11.61 -15.73
N VAL A 114 20.64 12.90 -15.45
CA VAL A 114 20.27 13.87 -16.47
C VAL A 114 21.42 13.84 -17.49
N PRO A 115 21.18 13.51 -18.77
CA PRO A 115 22.24 13.59 -19.76
C PRO A 115 22.77 15.04 -19.77
N PRO A 116 24.10 15.25 -19.83
CA PRO A 116 24.63 16.60 -19.93
C PRO A 116 24.04 17.24 -21.20
N LEU A 117 23.27 18.32 -21.01
CA LEU A 117 22.94 19.22 -22.11
C LEU A 117 24.27 19.81 -22.58
N LEU A 118 24.80 19.24 -23.66
CA LEU A 118 25.84 19.87 -24.46
C LEU A 118 25.25 21.19 -24.98
N SER A 119 25.69 22.30 -24.39
CA SER A 119 25.52 23.66 -24.90
C SER A 119 26.87 24.33 -25.00
#